data_AF-A0AA88NUV6-F1
#
_entry.id   AF-A0AA88NUV6-F1
#
_cell.length_a   1.000
_cell.length_b   1.000
_cell.length_c   1.000
_cell.angle_alpha   90.00
_cell.angle_beta   90.00
_cell.angle_gamma   90.00
#
_symmetry.space_group_name_H-M   'P 1'
#
loop_
_entity.id
_entity.type
_entity.pdbx_description
1 polymer ?
#
loop_
_entity_poly.entity_id
_entity_poly.type
_entity_poly.pdbx_seq_one_letter_code
_entity_poly.pdbx_strand_id
1 'polypeptide(L)'
;MAGTLARKAVDHLRSKEFRDYLMSVIKLLLLICFIHFQHFWGPVANWGLPIAAISDMKKSPEIISGRMTFALTCYSLLFMRFAYKVQPRNWLLFACHFTNEAAQLIQGGRLIKYNMEKKTAK
;
A
#
# COMPACT_ATOMS: atom_id res chain seq x y z
N MET A 1 -50.67 23.15 -3.84
CA MET A 1 -49.70 23.83 -4.71
C MET A 1 -48.27 23.30 -4.56
N ALA A 2 -47.80 22.99 -3.33
CA ALA A 2 -46.44 22.47 -3.12
C ALA A 2 -46.15 21.13 -3.84
N GLY A 3 -47.09 20.19 -3.84
CA GLY A 3 -46.90 18.87 -4.48
C GLY A 3 -46.85 18.88 -6.02
N THR A 4 -47.33 19.94 -6.68
CA THR A 4 -47.24 20.12 -8.14
C THR A 4 -45.89 20.71 -8.54
N LEU A 5 -45.36 21.63 -7.73
CA LEU A 5 -44.00 22.17 -7.89
C LEU A 5 -42.94 21.09 -7.61
N ALA A 6 -43.13 20.28 -6.57
CA ALA A 6 -42.24 19.17 -6.27
C ALA A 6 -42.19 18.13 -7.40
N ARG A 7 -43.33 17.78 -7.99
CA ARG A 7 -43.37 16.87 -9.16
C ARG A 7 -42.69 17.48 -10.39
N LYS A 8 -42.93 18.75 -10.70
CA LYS A 8 -42.22 19.45 -11.80
C LYS A 8 -40.70 19.49 -11.58
N ALA A 9 -40.24 19.71 -10.35
CA ALA A 9 -38.82 19.69 -10.03
C ALA A 9 -38.21 18.29 -10.20
N VAL A 10 -38.92 17.25 -9.75
CA VAL A 10 -38.51 15.85 -9.93
C VAL A 10 -38.50 15.44 -11.41
N ASP A 11 -39.49 15.86 -12.19
CA ASP A 11 -39.55 15.60 -13.62
C ASP A 11 -38.42 16.32 -14.37
N HIS A 12 -38.01 17.51 -13.90
CA HIS A 12 -36.89 18.25 -14.45
C HIS A 12 -35.54 17.57 -14.13
N LEU A 13 -35.37 17.07 -12.90
CA LEU A 13 -34.21 16.26 -12.50
C LEU A 13 -34.16 14.91 -13.25
N ARG A 14 -35.31 14.37 -13.67
CA ARG A 14 -35.39 13.13 -14.45
C ARG A 14 -35.30 13.36 -15.96
N SER A 15 -35.24 14.61 -16.42
CA SER A 15 -35.16 14.94 -17.84
C SER A 15 -33.91 14.32 -18.47
N LYS A 16 -34.01 13.92 -19.75
CA LYS A 16 -32.89 13.31 -20.48
C LYS A 16 -31.65 14.23 -20.45
N GLU A 17 -31.86 15.49 -20.77
CA GLU A 17 -30.84 16.54 -20.75
C GLU A 17 -30.12 16.61 -19.39
N PHE A 18 -30.85 16.69 -18.28
CA PHE A 18 -30.22 16.79 -16.95
C PHE A 18 -29.45 15.52 -16.60
N ARG A 19 -29.97 14.34 -16.92
CA ARG A 19 -29.26 13.07 -16.71
C ARG A 19 -28.00 12.97 -17.57
N ASP A 20 -28.04 13.46 -18.79
CA ASP A 20 -26.89 13.45 -19.70
C ASP A 20 -25.80 14.42 -19.20
N TYR A 21 -26.18 15.60 -18.70
CA TYR A 21 -25.28 16.51 -17.98
C TYR A 21 -24.69 15.86 -16.73
N LEU A 22 -25.53 15.25 -15.89
CA LEU A 22 -25.09 14.60 -14.65
C LEU A 22 -24.15 13.44 -14.96
N MET A 23 -24.47 12.61 -15.95
CA MET A 23 -23.61 11.51 -16.40
C MET A 23 -22.30 12.03 -17.01
N SER A 24 -22.32 13.15 -17.73
CA SER A 24 -21.11 13.80 -18.25
C SER A 24 -20.22 14.31 -17.11
N VAL A 25 -20.79 14.99 -16.12
CA VAL A 25 -20.07 15.47 -14.93
C VAL A 25 -19.53 14.31 -14.10
N ILE A 26 -20.33 13.27 -13.87
CA ILE A 26 -19.89 12.07 -13.14
C ILE A 26 -18.77 11.35 -13.90
N LYS A 27 -18.87 11.22 -15.22
CA LYS A 27 -17.84 10.57 -16.06
C LYS A 27 -16.55 11.39 -16.09
N LEU A 28 -16.65 12.71 -16.15
CA LEU A 28 -15.50 13.62 -16.03
C LEU A 28 -14.86 13.52 -14.64
N LEU A 29 -15.66 13.52 -13.58
CA LEU A 29 -15.17 13.38 -12.20
C LEU A 29 -14.48 12.02 -12.00
N LEU A 30 -15.07 10.93 -12.51
CA LEU A 30 -14.48 9.60 -12.47
C LEU A 30 -13.19 9.51 -13.28
N LEU A 31 -13.12 10.16 -14.45
CA LEU A 31 -11.89 10.22 -15.25
C LEU A 31 -10.78 10.96 -14.49
N ILE A 32 -11.09 12.12 -13.90
CA ILE A 32 -10.14 12.90 -13.11
C ILE A 32 -9.68 12.09 -11.89
N CYS A 33 -10.61 11.44 -11.18
CA CYS A 33 -10.29 10.56 -10.05
C CYS A 33 -9.42 9.38 -10.48
N PHE A 34 -9.71 8.74 -11.62
CA PHE A 34 -8.94 7.62 -12.13
C PHE A 34 -7.50 8.04 -12.47
N ILE A 35 -7.31 9.18 -13.14
CA ILE A 35 -5.97 9.68 -13.49
C ILE A 35 -5.21 10.05 -12.21
N HIS A 36 -5.85 10.75 -11.27
CA HIS A 36 -5.22 11.16 -10.02
C HIS A 36 -4.88 9.96 -9.12
N PHE A 37 -5.76 8.96 -9.07
CA PHE A 37 -5.53 7.75 -8.29
C PHE A 37 -4.44 6.87 -8.91
N GLN A 38 -4.49 6.64 -10.22
CA GLN A 38 -3.55 5.77 -10.92
C GLN A 38 -2.13 6.38 -10.98
N HIS A 39 -2.01 7.68 -11.27
CA HIS A 39 -0.72 8.32 -11.49
C HIS A 39 -0.07 8.87 -10.22
N PHE A 40 -0.86 9.28 -9.23
CA PHE A 40 -0.34 9.90 -8.01
C PHE A 40 -0.51 9.01 -6.79
N TRP A 41 -1.73 8.58 -6.46
CA TRP A 41 -1.97 7.81 -5.23
C TRP A 41 -1.54 6.34 -5.30
N GLY A 42 -1.53 5.71 -6.47
CA GLY A 42 -1.06 4.34 -6.65
C GLY A 42 0.42 4.17 -6.24
N PRO A 43 1.34 4.99 -6.79
CA PRO A 43 2.73 5.02 -6.34
C PRO A 43 2.87 5.38 -4.85
N VAL A 44 2.12 6.38 -4.36
CA VAL A 44 2.19 6.84 -2.96
C VAL A 44 1.71 5.76 -1.97
N ALA A 45 0.64 5.03 -2.28
CA ALA A 45 0.16 3.93 -1.46
C ALA A 45 1.20 2.80 -1.35
N ASN A 46 2.01 2.59 -2.39
CA ASN A 46 3.08 1.59 -2.38
C ASN A 46 4.30 2.01 -1.55
N TRP A 47 4.48 3.31 -1.26
CA TRP A 47 5.45 3.81 -0.25
C TRP A 47 5.02 3.54 1.20
N GLY A 48 3.74 3.19 1.43
CA GLY A 48 3.26 2.78 2.75
C GLY A 48 3.99 1.55 3.31
N LEU A 49 4.39 0.61 2.45
CA LEU A 49 5.10 -0.59 2.87
C LEU A 49 6.55 -0.32 3.34
N PRO A 50 7.39 0.44 2.61
CA PRO A 50 8.67 0.93 3.13
C PRO A 50 8.55 1.73 4.43
N ILE A 51 7.55 2.62 4.53
CA ILE A 51 7.32 3.43 5.74
C ILE A 51 6.96 2.53 6.93
N ALA A 52 6.12 1.52 6.72
CA ALA A 52 5.77 0.54 7.74
C ALA A 52 7.00 -0.26 8.20
N ALA A 53 7.87 -0.68 7.28
CA ALA A 53 9.11 -1.40 7.63
C ALA A 53 10.11 -0.54 8.40
N ILE A 54 10.29 0.72 8.03
CA ILE A 54 11.11 1.68 8.79
C ILE A 54 10.52 1.90 10.18
N SER A 55 9.19 1.97 10.31
CA SER A 55 8.53 2.06 11.62
C SER A 55 8.73 0.80 12.45
N ASP A 56 8.77 -0.38 11.83
CA ASP A 56 8.97 -1.66 12.53
C ASP A 56 10.42 -1.79 13.06
N MET A 57 11.40 -1.14 12.42
CA MET A 57 12.80 -1.07 12.91
C MET A 57 12.95 -0.48 14.32
N LYS A 58 11.98 0.31 14.80
CA LYS A 58 12.00 0.94 16.12
C LYS A 58 11.54 0.02 17.25
N LYS A 59 10.98 -1.16 16.96
CA LYS A 59 10.53 -2.09 18.00
C LYS A 59 11.70 -2.79 18.69
N SER A 60 11.55 -3.01 20.00
CA SER A 60 12.57 -3.60 20.86
C SER A 60 12.94 -5.03 20.40
N PRO A 61 14.23 -5.40 20.41
CA PRO A 61 14.72 -6.69 19.93
C PRO A 61 14.24 -7.90 20.73
N GLU A 62 13.67 -7.71 21.93
CA GLU A 62 13.12 -8.80 22.75
C GLU A 62 11.76 -9.32 22.28
N ILE A 63 11.02 -8.54 21.48
CA ILE A 63 9.71 -8.92 20.94
C ILE A 63 9.83 -9.61 19.56
N ILE A 64 11.04 -9.63 18.99
CA ILE A 64 11.30 -10.11 17.64
C ILE A 64 11.62 -11.61 17.67
N SER A 65 10.73 -12.40 17.10
CA SER A 65 10.93 -13.84 16.92
C SER A 65 11.91 -14.09 15.76
N GLY A 66 13.12 -14.56 16.07
CA GLY A 66 14.14 -14.84 15.05
C GLY A 66 13.71 -15.84 13.96
N ARG A 67 12.84 -16.80 14.30
CA ARG A 67 12.23 -17.74 13.33
C ARG A 67 11.30 -17.02 12.34
N MET A 68 10.55 -16.03 12.83
CA MET A 68 9.66 -15.23 12.01
C MET A 68 10.45 -14.30 11.09
N THR A 69 11.49 -13.62 11.61
CA THR A 69 12.37 -12.75 10.80
C THR A 69 13.05 -13.52 9.67
N PHE A 70 13.52 -14.74 9.93
CA PHE A 70 14.11 -15.60 8.91
C PHE A 70 13.09 -16.00 7.83
N ALA A 71 11.89 -16.44 8.23
CA ALA A 71 10.83 -16.77 7.29
C ALA A 71 10.42 -15.57 6.41
N LEU A 72 10.34 -14.38 7.00
CA LEU A 72 9.99 -13.13 6.31
C LEU A 72 11.09 -12.66 5.34
N THR A 73 12.36 -12.91 5.68
CA THR A 73 13.53 -12.66 4.82
C THR A 73 13.47 -13.57 3.60
N CYS A 74 13.30 -14.88 3.80
CA CYS A 74 13.16 -15.86 2.71
C CYS A 74 11.97 -15.56 1.79
N TYR A 75 10.84 -15.16 2.37
CA TYR A 75 9.66 -14.73 1.60
C TYR A 75 9.95 -13.49 0.75
N SER A 76 10.62 -12.48 1.31
CA SER A 76 10.96 -11.23 0.61
C SER A 76 11.91 -11.47 -0.56
N LEU A 77 12.91 -12.35 -0.40
CA LEU A 77 13.83 -12.76 -1.48
C LEU A 77 13.11 -13.43 -2.64
N LEU A 78 12.16 -14.33 -2.36
CA LEU A 78 11.35 -14.99 -3.40
C LEU A 78 10.50 -13.97 -4.17
N PHE A 79 9.89 -13.02 -3.45
CA PHE A 79 9.10 -11.94 -4.05
C PHE A 79 9.95 -10.97 -4.87
N MET A 80 11.19 -10.68 -4.47
CA MET A 80 12.12 -9.87 -5.26
C MET A 80 12.47 -10.55 -6.59
N ARG A 81 12.71 -11.87 -6.58
CA ARG A 81 12.95 -12.63 -7.82
C ARG A 81 11.73 -12.66 -8.72
N PHE A 82 10.53 -12.79 -8.15
CA PHE A 82 9.27 -12.74 -8.89
C PHE A 82 9.04 -11.35 -9.52
N ALA A 83 9.21 -10.27 -8.75
CA ALA A 83 9.04 -8.89 -9.20
C ALA A 83 10.00 -8.51 -10.35
N TYR A 84 11.20 -9.10 -10.37
CA TYR A 84 12.17 -8.89 -11.45
C TYR A 84 11.83 -9.67 -12.73
N LYS A 85 11.26 -10.88 -12.59
CA LYS A 85 10.94 -11.77 -13.72
C LYS A 85 9.62 -11.45 -14.41
N VAL A 86 8.62 -10.91 -13.69
CA VAL A 86 7.35 -10.49 -14.27
C VAL A 86 7.56 -9.28 -15.18
N GLN A 87 7.07 -9.36 -16.42
CA GLN A 87 6.98 -8.22 -17.33
C GLN A 87 5.53 -7.74 -17.44
N PRO A 88 5.26 -6.41 -17.35
CA PRO A 88 6.21 -5.31 -17.11
C PRO A 88 6.80 -5.30 -15.67
N ARG A 89 8.08 -4.93 -15.54
CA ARG A 89 8.83 -5.02 -14.26
C ARG A 89 8.27 -4.03 -13.23
N ASN A 90 7.86 -4.54 -12.08
CA ASN A 90 7.33 -3.73 -10.99
C ASN A 90 8.45 -3.34 -10.00
N TRP A 91 9.20 -2.30 -10.35
CA TRP A 91 10.31 -1.76 -9.55
C TRP A 91 9.88 -1.27 -8.16
N LEU A 92 8.63 -0.83 -8.04
CA LEU A 92 8.04 -0.35 -6.79
C LEU A 92 7.86 -1.50 -5.77
N LEU A 93 7.36 -2.65 -6.23
CA LEU A 93 7.27 -3.85 -5.41
C LEU A 93 8.66 -4.37 -5.01
N PHE A 94 9.60 -4.35 -5.95
CA PHE A 94 10.99 -4.74 -5.70
C PHE A 94 11.66 -3.87 -4.63
N ALA A 95 11.58 -2.53 -4.76
CA ALA A 95 12.17 -1.59 -3.80
C ALA A 95 11.57 -1.73 -2.40
N CYS A 96 10.26 -2.02 -2.31
CA CYS A 96 9.61 -2.32 -1.05
C CYS A 96 10.16 -3.58 -0.39
N HIS A 97 10.19 -4.72 -1.09
CA HIS A 97 10.69 -5.96 -0.52
C HIS A 97 12.18 -5.88 -0.16
N PHE A 98 12.97 -5.15 -0.95
CA PHE A 98 14.37 -4.88 -0.66
C PHE A 98 14.55 -4.07 0.64
N THR A 99 13.75 -3.02 0.83
CA THR A 99 13.78 -2.20 2.06
C THR A 99 13.33 -3.01 3.28
N ASN A 100 12.30 -3.85 3.12
CA ASN A 100 11.81 -4.74 4.18
C ASN A 100 12.86 -5.79 4.57
N GLU A 101 13.53 -6.40 3.60
CA GLU A 101 14.59 -7.39 3.82
C GLU A 101 15.80 -6.75 4.52
N ALA A 102 16.23 -5.57 4.08
CA ALA A 102 17.32 -4.83 4.71
C ALA A 102 17.02 -4.50 6.18
N ALA A 103 15.81 -4.04 6.48
CA ALA A 103 15.35 -3.77 7.85
C ALA A 103 15.35 -5.05 8.71
N GLN A 104 14.84 -6.16 8.17
CA GLN A 104 14.80 -7.46 8.85
C GLN A 104 16.19 -8.04 9.11
N LEU A 105 17.13 -7.90 8.17
CA LEU A 105 18.52 -8.33 8.33
C LEU A 105 19.23 -7.56 9.45
N ILE A 106 19.04 -6.24 9.52
CA ILE A 106 19.60 -5.40 10.59
C ILE A 106 19.03 -5.81 11.95
N GLN A 107 17.72 -6.02 12.06
CA GLN A 107 17.08 -6.51 13.28
C GLN A 107 17.56 -7.91 13.67
N GLY A 108 17.64 -8.83 12.70
CA GLY A 108 18.14 -10.19 12.90
C GLY A 108 19.59 -10.21 13.40
N GLY A 109 20.46 -9.36 12.86
CA GLY A 109 21.84 -9.20 13.34
C GLY A 109 21.91 -8.72 14.78
N ARG A 110 21.08 -7.74 15.16
CA ARG A 110 20.99 -7.27 16.57
C ARG A 110 20.49 -8.36 17.51
N LEU A 111 19.52 -9.17 17.10
CA LEU A 111 19.02 -10.31 17.88
C LEU A 111 20.08 -11.40 18.07
N ILE A 112 20.84 -11.74 17.03
CA ILE A 112 21.93 -12.73 17.12
C ILE A 112 23.00 -12.22 18.10
N LYS A 113 23.40 -10.95 18.00
CA LYS A 113 24.37 -10.35 18.94
C LYS A 113 23.88 -10.41 20.38
N TYR A 114 22.61 -10.06 20.63
CA TYR A 114 22.00 -10.14 21.97
C TYR A 114 21.97 -11.58 22.53
N ASN A 115 21.58 -12.56 21.71
CA ASN A 115 21.56 -13.97 22.12
C ASN A 115 22.97 -14.52 22.39
N MET A 116 23.98 -14.06 21.64
CA MET A 116 25.38 -14.43 21.87
C MET A 116 25.91 -13.84 23.18
N GLU A 117 25.70 -12.55 23.41
CA GLU A 117 26.10 -11.87 24.67
C GLU A 117 25.41 -12.51 25.89
N LYS A 118 24.11 -12.82 25.79
CA LYS A 118 23.36 -13.50 26.86
C LYS A 118 23.82 -14.93 27.12
N LYS A 119 24.32 -15.64 26.10
CA LYS A 119 24.96 -16.96 26.25
C LYS A 119 26.33 -16.88 26.92
N THR A 120 27.10 -15.82 26.65
CA THR A 120 28.43 -15.62 27.25
C THR A 120 28.36 -15.15 28.70
N ALA A 121 27.30 -14.43 29.08
CA ALA A 121 27.06 -13.97 30.45
C ALA A 121 26.48 -15.04 31.40
N LYS A 122 26.23 -16.27 30.91
CA LYS A 122 25.67 -17.39 31.67
C LYS A 122 26.67 -18.53 31.73
#